data_AF-A0A3M2RD51-F1
#
_entry.id   AF-A0A3M2RD51-F1
#
_cell.length_a   1.000
_cell.length_b   1.000
_cell.length_c   1.000
_cell.angle_alpha   90.00
_cell.angle_beta   90.00
_cell.angle_gamma   90.00
#
_symmetry.space_group_name_H-M   'P 1'
#
loop_
_entity.id
_entity.type
_entity.pdbx_description
1 polymer ?
#
loop_
_entity_poly.entity_id
_entity_poly.type
_entity_poly.pdbx_seq_one_letter_code
_entity_poly.pdbx_strand_id
1 'polypeptide(L)'
;MSTKRHAAIKAVLQQHLPNARLSAFDGSARLNADLAIDSIMLLQLIVHLELEHGLNLPEETLLTQELETVDDLARLLVANDHKEPSL
;
A
#
# COMPACT_ATOMS: atom_id res chain seq x y z
N MET A 1 -5.98 -12.38 -8.17
CA MET A 1 -6.25 -11.54 -6.97
C MET A 1 -5.26 -10.38 -6.82
N SER A 2 -3.96 -10.54 -7.12
CA SER A 2 -2.95 -9.46 -7.03
C SER A 2 -3.30 -8.16 -7.79
N THR A 3 -3.94 -8.28 -8.96
CA THR A 3 -4.28 -7.14 -9.84
C THR A 3 -5.22 -6.11 -9.19
N LYS A 4 -6.16 -6.53 -8.32
CA LYS A 4 -7.09 -5.60 -7.65
C LYS A 4 -6.37 -4.73 -6.62
N ARG A 5 -5.40 -5.29 -5.90
CA ARG A 5 -4.59 -4.56 -4.92
C ARG A 5 -3.63 -3.59 -5.59
N HIS A 6 -3.03 -3.98 -6.71
CA HIS A 6 -2.24 -3.07 -7.54
C HIS A 6 -3.04 -1.86 -8.01
N ALA A 7 -4.28 -2.09 -8.46
CA ALA A 7 -5.17 -1.00 -8.87
C ALA A 7 -5.49 -0.04 -7.71
N ALA A 8 -5.75 -0.57 -6.50
CA ALA A 8 -5.98 0.23 -5.30
C ALA A 8 -4.73 1.05 -4.90
N ILE A 9 -3.55 0.41 -4.86
CA ILE A 9 -2.28 1.10 -4.58
C ILE A 9 -2.06 2.24 -5.58
N LYS A 10 -2.24 1.96 -6.89
CA LYS A 10 -2.08 2.97 -7.92
C LYS A 10 -3.07 4.14 -7.77
N ALA A 11 -4.33 3.85 -7.44
CA ALA A 11 -5.36 4.86 -7.24
C ALA A 11 -5.01 5.80 -6.07
N VAL A 12 -4.63 5.23 -4.92
CA VAL A 12 -4.22 6.01 -3.75
C VAL A 12 -2.97 6.85 -4.05
N LEU A 13 -1.96 6.27 -4.72
CA LEU A 13 -0.76 7.02 -5.11
C LEU A 13 -1.11 8.20 -6.03
N GLN A 14 -2.04 8.00 -6.97
CA GLN A 14 -2.52 9.05 -7.88
C GLN A 14 -3.29 10.18 -7.18
N GLN A 15 -4.05 9.85 -6.13
CA GLN A 15 -4.97 10.79 -5.49
C GLN A 15 -4.33 11.53 -4.32
N HIS A 16 -3.51 10.84 -3.51
CA HIS A 16 -3.06 11.35 -2.21
C HIS A 16 -1.55 11.53 -2.11
N LEU A 17 -0.77 10.93 -3.00
CA LEU A 17 0.70 10.98 -2.96
C LEU A 17 1.28 11.54 -4.29
N PRO A 18 1.05 12.83 -4.59
CA PRO A 18 1.47 13.45 -5.86
C PRO A 18 3.00 13.45 -6.07
N ASN A 19 3.77 13.26 -5.00
CA ASN A 19 5.24 13.17 -5.06
C ASN A 19 5.73 11.77 -5.49
N ALA A 20 4.86 10.77 -5.53
CA ALA A 20 5.22 9.43 -5.96
C ALA A 20 5.48 9.40 -7.48
N ARG A 21 6.53 8.71 -7.90
CA ARG A 21 6.91 8.60 -9.32
C ARG A 21 6.09 7.53 -10.05
N LEU A 22 4.84 7.86 -10.33
CA LEU A 22 3.87 6.98 -10.98
C LEU A 22 4.25 6.51 -12.39
N SER A 23 5.12 7.23 -13.09
CA SER A 23 5.62 6.82 -14.40
C SER A 23 6.41 5.50 -14.35
N ALA A 24 6.94 5.14 -13.18
CA ALA A 24 7.68 3.90 -12.94
C ALA A 24 6.82 2.82 -12.25
N PHE A 25 5.50 3.01 -12.13
CA PHE A 25 4.62 2.09 -11.43
C PHE A 25 4.47 0.75 -12.17
N ASP A 26 5.02 -0.29 -11.57
CA ASP A 26 4.86 -1.71 -11.94
C ASP A 26 4.87 -2.55 -10.65
N GLY A 27 4.46 -3.82 -10.72
CA GLY A 27 4.56 -4.75 -9.58
C GLY A 27 6.00 -4.88 -9.07
N SER A 28 6.98 -5.02 -9.96
CA SER A 28 8.39 -5.15 -9.54
C SER A 28 9.06 -3.82 -9.16
N ALA A 29 8.36 -2.70 -9.24
CA ALA A 29 8.94 -1.40 -8.92
C ALA A 29 9.22 -1.30 -7.43
N ARG A 30 10.42 -0.84 -7.07
CA ARG A 30 10.82 -0.64 -5.67
C ARG A 30 10.15 0.59 -5.11
N LEU A 31 9.51 0.46 -3.94
CA LEU A 31 8.73 1.51 -3.30
C LEU A 31 9.59 2.78 -3.12
N ASN A 32 10.76 2.64 -2.49
CA ASN A 32 11.66 3.78 -2.28
C ASN A 32 12.39 4.19 -3.56
N ALA A 33 13.20 3.30 -4.13
CA ALA A 33 14.13 3.69 -5.20
C ALA A 33 13.44 4.04 -6.53
N ASP A 34 12.33 3.38 -6.88
CA ASP A 34 11.69 3.56 -8.17
C ASP A 34 10.48 4.49 -8.07
N LEU A 35 9.67 4.38 -7.01
CA LEU A 35 8.48 5.20 -6.79
C LEU A 35 8.68 6.42 -5.88
N ALA A 36 9.87 6.58 -5.27
CA ALA A 36 10.17 7.66 -4.33
C ALA A 36 9.25 7.67 -3.09
N ILE A 37 8.80 6.49 -2.66
CA ILE A 37 7.99 6.31 -1.44
C ILE A 37 8.93 6.11 -0.26
N ASP A 38 9.04 7.13 0.58
CA ASP A 38 9.69 7.04 1.89
C ASP A 38 8.78 6.40 2.95
N SER A 39 9.28 6.27 4.18
CA SER A 39 8.52 5.67 5.29
C SER A 39 7.26 6.45 5.68
N ILE A 40 7.26 7.78 5.53
CA ILE A 40 6.10 8.62 5.86
C ILE A 40 5.03 8.45 4.77
N MET A 41 5.44 8.50 3.50
CA MET A 41 4.55 8.25 2.36
C MET A 41 3.99 6.82 2.38
N LEU A 42 4.77 5.83 2.81
CA LEU A 42 4.30 4.46 2.96
C LEU A 42 3.19 4.36 4.03
N LEU A 43 3.36 5.01 5.18
CA LEU A 43 2.32 5.05 6.22
C LEU A 43 1.06 5.76 5.72
N GLN A 44 1.20 6.88 5.01
CA GLN A 44 0.06 7.57 4.39
C GLN A 44 -0.66 6.70 3.36
N LEU A 45 0.08 5.98 2.51
CA LEU A 45 -0.46 5.02 1.55
C LEU A 45 -1.31 3.96 2.25
N ILE A 46 -0.81 3.37 3.34
CA ILE A 46 -1.52 2.34 4.11
C ILE A 46 -2.83 2.91 4.70
N VAL A 47 -2.80 4.10 5.29
CA VAL A 47 -3.99 4.76 5.86
C VAL A 47 -5.06 4.99 4.79
N HIS A 48 -4.69 5.50 3.62
CA HIS A 48 -5.66 5.73 2.53
C HIS A 48 -6.18 4.43 1.91
N LEU A 49 -5.34 3.40 1.79
CA LEU A 49 -5.78 2.07 1.38
C LEU A 49 -6.82 1.49 2.35
N GLU A 50 -6.65 1.74 3.63
CA GLU A 50 -7.59 1.28 4.66
C GLU A 50 -8.94 1.99 4.53
N LEU A 51 -8.92 3.32 4.48
CA LEU A 51 -10.12 4.16 4.47
C LEU A 51 -10.92 4.04 3.17
N GLU A 52 -10.25 3.92 2.02
CA GLU A 52 -10.91 4.03 0.71
C GLU A 52 -11.13 2.69 0.02
N HIS A 53 -10.29 1.69 0.36
CA HIS A 53 -10.32 0.38 -0.29
C HIS A 53 -10.56 -0.78 0.66
N GLY A 54 -10.65 -0.53 1.97
CA GLY A 54 -10.79 -1.58 2.97
C GLY A 54 -9.61 -2.55 2.90
N LEU A 55 -8.40 -2.05 2.65
CA LEU A 55 -7.17 -2.83 2.62
C LEU A 55 -6.24 -2.34 3.72
N ASN A 56 -5.79 -3.25 4.57
CA ASN A 56 -4.87 -2.92 5.66
C ASN A 56 -3.57 -3.74 5.55
N LEU A 57 -2.50 -3.22 6.12
CA LEU A 57 -1.24 -3.92 6.33
C LEU A 57 -1.02 -4.06 7.84
N PRO A 58 -1.07 -5.29 8.40
CA PRO A 58 -0.89 -5.50 9.84
C PRO A 58 0.45 -4.94 10.35
N GLU A 59 0.45 -4.27 11.49
CA GLU A 59 1.67 -3.63 12.04
C GLU A 59 2.82 -4.63 12.24
N GLU A 60 2.51 -5.84 12.73
CA GLU A 60 3.49 -6.93 12.87
C GLU A 60 4.17 -7.27 11.54
N THR A 61 3.42 -7.20 10.44
CA THR A 61 3.93 -7.45 9.08
C THR A 61 4.83 -6.31 8.61
N LEU A 62 4.42 -5.06 8.86
CA LEU A 62 5.21 -3.87 8.54
C LEU A 62 6.58 -3.87 9.25
N LEU A 63 6.64 -4.38 10.49
CA LEU A 63 7.86 -4.42 11.30
C LEU A 63 8.80 -5.59 10.98
N THR A 64 8.27 -6.67 10.40
CA THR A 64 9.02 -7.94 10.24
C THR A 64 9.35 -8.30 8.80
N GLN A 65 8.61 -7.79 7.81
CA GLN A 65 8.81 -8.09 6.40
C GLN A 65 9.59 -6.97 5.70
N GLU A 66 10.51 -7.35 4.84
CA GLU A 66 11.16 -6.40 3.92
C GLU A 66 10.18 -6.03 2.80
N LEU A 67 9.60 -4.84 2.89
CA LEU A 67 8.76 -4.24 1.85
C LEU A 67 9.65 -3.52 0.84
N GLU A 68 10.08 -4.26 -0.19
CA GLU A 68 10.90 -3.67 -1.24
C GLU A 68 10.06 -3.20 -2.43
N THR A 69 9.11 -4.02 -2.91
CA THR A 69 8.37 -3.77 -4.16
C THR A 69 6.86 -3.54 -3.97
N VAL A 70 6.20 -3.01 -5.00
CA VAL A 70 4.73 -2.92 -5.06
C VAL A 70 4.08 -4.30 -4.93
N ASP A 71 4.70 -5.32 -5.53
CA ASP A 71 4.22 -6.69 -5.48
C ASP A 71 4.28 -7.25 -4.05
N ASP A 72 5.33 -6.93 -3.28
CA ASP A 72 5.45 -7.30 -1.87
C ASP A 72 4.36 -6.65 -1.03
N LEU A 73 4.15 -5.34 -1.22
CA LEU A 73 3.04 -4.64 -0.57
C LEU A 73 1.69 -5.28 -0.94
N ALA A 74 1.43 -5.52 -2.22
CA ALA A 74 0.17 -6.11 -2.69
C ALA A 74 -0.05 -7.55 -2.18
N ARG A 75 1.03 -8.31 -1.95
CA ARG A 75 0.95 -9.65 -1.36
C ARG A 75 0.57 -9.58 0.12
N LEU A 76 1.12 -8.62 0.85
CA LEU A 76 0.96 -8.49 2.29
C LEU A 76 -0.33 -7.76 2.72
N LEU A 77 -0.92 -6.97 1.85
CA LEU A 77 -2.23 -6.33 2.10
C LEU A 77 -3.33 -7.38 2.30
N VAL A 78 -4.09 -7.22 3.39
CA VAL A 78 -5.26 -8.02 3.72
C VAL A 78 -6.53 -7.19 3.59
N ALA A 79 -7.66 -7.85 3.35
CA ALA A 79 -8.95 -7.17 3.44
C ALA A 79 -9.19 -6.78 4.89
N ASN A 80 -9.63 -5.55 5.09
CA ASN A 80 -9.95 -5.01 6.39
C ASN A 80 -11.33 -5.54 6.80
N ASP A 81 -11.35 -6.71 7.44
CA ASP A 81 -12.55 -7.23 8.10
C ASP A 81 -12.73 -6.50 9.44
N HIS A 82 -12.92 -5.17 9.39
CA HIS A 82 -13.37 -4.40 10.55
C HIS A 82 -14.75 -4.93 10.96
N LYS A 83 -14.73 -5.98 11.79
CA LYS A 83 -15.75 -6.22 12.78
C LYS A 83 -15.66 -4.98 13.67
N GLU A 84 -16.58 -4.03 13.50
CA GLU A 84 -16.81 -3.02 14.53
C GLU A 84 -16.78 -3.75 15.89
N PRO A 85 -15.98 -3.30 16.87
CA PRO A 85 -16.13 -3.84 18.21
C PRO A 85 -17.59 -3.58 18.58
N SER A 86 -18.37 -4.66 18.66
CA SER A 86 -19.75 -4.57 19.09
C SER A 86 -19.71 -4.08 20.53
N LEU A 87 -19.94 -2.78 20.73
CA LEU A 87 -20.15 -2.15 22.03
C LEU A 87 -21.50 -2.59 22.61
#